data_AF-A0A7K8GZG0-F1
#
_entry.id   AF-A0A7K8GZG0-F1
#
_cell.length_a   1.000
_cell.length_b   1.000
_cell.length_c   1.000
_cell.angle_alpha   90.00
_cell.angle_beta   90.00
_cell.angle_gamma   90.00
#
_symmetry.space_group_name_H-M   'P 1'
#
loop_
_entity.id
_entity.type
_entity.pdbx_description
1 polymer ?
#
loop_
_entity_poly.entity_id
_entity_poly.type
_entity_poly.pdbx_seq_one_letter_code
_entity_poly.pdbx_strand_id
1 'polypeptide(L)'
;TMLPLLLLLLPAAHGIVKLGYTPALSRTPPLEGLITASTFVLEQPRCVFDDFGTAAIWLVVALDKAFNNSAAPATAETAFQGFPGSVPAYMTLNATLANYPCPKPAGDITVLRVGSESSCAQDAARPSCNGPLPGPGPYWVKFLALEGSEPVAETAWSGPIMLRTAKAPSSIPTSGRGHSAGMIAITTILSILFAILLAALLAML
;
A
#
# COMPACT_ATOMS: atom_id res chain seq x y z
N THR A 1 -60.46 -9.07 -17.87
CA THR A 1 -59.41 -9.84 -17.16
C THR A 1 -58.10 -9.67 -17.90
N MET A 2 -57.32 -8.62 -17.58
CA MET A 2 -56.07 -8.29 -18.28
C MET A 2 -55.00 -7.95 -17.24
N LEU A 3 -54.36 -8.98 -16.69
CA LEU A 3 -53.07 -8.87 -16.01
C LEU A 3 -52.41 -10.25 -16.10
N PRO A 4 -51.52 -10.46 -17.08
CA PRO A 4 -50.14 -10.67 -16.68
C PRO A 4 -49.15 -10.23 -17.78
N LEU A 5 -48.66 -8.99 -17.71
CA LEU A 5 -47.45 -8.60 -18.46
C LEU A 5 -46.62 -7.57 -17.69
N LEU A 6 -46.63 -7.64 -16.36
CA LEU A 6 -45.91 -6.71 -15.48
C LEU A 6 -44.97 -7.46 -14.52
N LEU A 7 -44.28 -8.50 -15.01
CA LEU A 7 -43.32 -9.29 -14.23
C LEU A 7 -41.93 -9.39 -14.87
N LEU A 8 -41.66 -8.65 -15.95
CA LEU A 8 -40.40 -8.69 -16.70
C LEU A 8 -39.40 -7.56 -16.36
N LEU A 9 -39.63 -6.80 -15.28
CA LEU A 9 -38.74 -5.71 -14.85
C LEU A 9 -38.27 -5.86 -13.40
N LEU A 10 -38.12 -7.10 -12.92
CA LEU A 10 -37.33 -7.32 -11.71
C LEU A 10 -35.86 -7.28 -12.12
N PRO A 11 -35.07 -6.25 -11.76
CA PRO A 11 -33.62 -6.36 -11.86
C PRO A 11 -33.25 -7.60 -11.04
N ALA A 12 -32.60 -8.56 -11.68
CA ALA A 12 -32.02 -9.68 -10.96
C ALA A 12 -31.03 -9.07 -9.95
N ALA A 13 -31.43 -9.08 -8.67
CA ALA A 13 -30.58 -8.67 -7.57
C ALA A 13 -29.48 -9.74 -7.43
N HIS A 14 -28.46 -9.63 -8.27
CA HIS A 14 -27.25 -10.42 -8.14
C HIS A 14 -26.54 -9.90 -6.89
N GLY A 15 -26.66 -10.64 -5.78
CA GLY A 15 -25.93 -10.33 -4.56
C GLY A 15 -24.42 -10.39 -4.80
N ILE A 16 -23.66 -9.71 -3.93
CA ILE A 16 -22.18 -9.67 -4.01
C ILE A 16 -21.63 -11.10 -3.88
N VAL A 17 -20.82 -11.53 -4.86
CA VAL A 17 -20.14 -12.83 -4.84
C VAL A 17 -18.99 -12.82 -3.83
N LYS A 18 -18.93 -13.81 -2.93
CA LYS A 18 -17.85 -13.96 -1.96
C LYS A 18 -16.77 -14.90 -2.47
N LEU A 19 -15.57 -14.38 -2.68
CA LEU A 19 -14.41 -15.11 -3.16
C LEU A 19 -13.63 -15.68 -1.97
N GLY A 20 -13.13 -16.92 -2.13
CA GLY A 20 -12.34 -17.61 -1.10
C GLY A 20 -10.93 -17.05 -0.88
N TYR A 21 -10.54 -15.98 -1.59
CA TYR A 21 -9.24 -15.35 -1.45
C TYR A 21 -9.15 -14.54 -0.15
N THR A 22 -7.99 -14.57 0.51
CA THR A 22 -7.69 -13.73 1.68
C THR A 22 -6.42 -12.92 1.39
N PRO A 23 -6.48 -11.58 1.37
CA PRO A 23 -5.30 -10.76 1.15
C PRO A 23 -4.25 -11.02 2.23
N ALA A 24 -2.99 -11.08 1.80
CA ALA A 24 -1.87 -11.34 2.68
C ALA A 24 -0.67 -10.46 2.31
N LEU A 25 0.20 -10.21 3.28
CA LEU A 25 1.48 -9.57 3.06
C LEU A 25 2.31 -10.37 2.05
N SER A 26 3.05 -9.64 1.20
CA SER A 26 3.89 -10.28 0.20
C SER A 26 5.00 -11.12 0.84
N ARG A 27 5.25 -12.31 0.29
CA ARG A 27 6.26 -13.24 0.79
C ARG A 27 7.40 -13.46 -0.19
N THR A 28 7.15 -13.31 -1.49
CA THR A 28 8.13 -13.65 -2.53
C THR A 28 8.18 -12.59 -3.63
N PRO A 29 9.34 -11.93 -3.83
CA PRO A 29 10.60 -12.11 -3.10
C PRO A 29 10.55 -11.55 -1.67
N PRO A 30 11.49 -11.92 -0.79
CA PRO A 30 11.65 -11.27 0.51
C PRO A 30 11.89 -9.76 0.32
N LEU A 31 11.11 -8.94 1.03
CA LEU A 31 11.22 -7.48 0.96
C LEU A 31 11.57 -6.92 2.33
N GLU A 32 12.71 -6.24 2.44
CA GLU A 32 13.08 -5.49 3.67
C GLU A 32 12.02 -4.43 4.02
N GLY A 33 11.49 -3.76 2.99
CA GLY A 33 10.42 -2.76 3.11
C GLY A 33 9.00 -3.34 3.06
N LEU A 34 8.79 -4.57 3.54
CA LEU A 34 7.48 -5.23 3.59
C LEU A 34 6.48 -4.46 4.46
N ILE A 35 6.94 -3.99 5.62
CA ILE A 35 6.20 -3.17 6.57
C ILE A 35 7.11 -2.05 7.05
N THR A 36 6.64 -0.81 6.93
CA THR A 36 7.31 0.41 7.42
C THR A 36 6.44 1.08 8.48
N ALA A 37 6.71 2.34 8.82
CA ALA A 37 5.88 3.11 9.75
C ALA A 37 4.57 3.63 9.16
N SER A 38 4.45 3.64 7.82
CA SER A 38 3.29 4.20 7.12
C SER A 38 2.87 3.40 5.88
N THR A 39 3.53 2.27 5.60
CA THR A 39 3.22 1.43 4.43
C THR A 39 3.31 -0.05 4.77
N PHE A 40 2.56 -0.86 4.05
CA PHE A 40 2.77 -2.31 3.97
C PHE A 40 2.63 -2.78 2.53
N VAL A 41 3.09 -4.00 2.25
CA VAL A 41 3.08 -4.57 0.90
C VAL A 41 2.30 -5.88 0.89
N LEU A 42 1.28 -5.93 0.04
CA LEU A 42 0.42 -7.10 -0.19
C LEU A 42 0.88 -7.88 -1.43
N GLU A 43 0.53 -9.17 -1.46
CA GLU A 43 0.41 -9.89 -2.72
C GLU A 43 -0.67 -9.26 -3.59
N GLN A 44 -0.46 -9.25 -4.91
CA GLN A 44 -1.49 -8.82 -5.85
C GLN A 44 -2.57 -9.90 -5.98
N PRO A 45 -3.86 -9.55 -6.13
CA PRO A 45 -4.97 -10.50 -6.22
C PRO A 45 -5.08 -11.12 -7.63
N ARG A 46 -3.97 -11.71 -8.11
CA ARG A 46 -3.89 -12.38 -9.42
C ARG A 46 -4.72 -13.66 -9.43
N CYS A 47 -5.39 -13.93 -10.54
CA CYS A 47 -6.25 -15.11 -10.71
C CYS A 47 -7.43 -15.20 -9.72
N VAL A 48 -7.79 -14.07 -9.09
CA VAL A 48 -8.88 -13.99 -8.08
C VAL A 48 -10.18 -13.52 -8.71
N PHE A 49 -10.09 -12.59 -9.67
CA PHE A 49 -11.23 -11.87 -10.23
C PHE A 49 -11.49 -12.21 -11.71
N ASP A 50 -10.98 -13.34 -12.20
CA ASP A 50 -10.97 -13.67 -13.64
C ASP A 50 -12.38 -13.70 -14.27
N ASP A 51 -13.40 -14.04 -13.49
CA ASP A 51 -14.80 -14.08 -13.92
C ASP A 51 -15.52 -12.72 -13.87
N PHE A 52 -14.84 -11.64 -13.45
CA PHE A 52 -15.43 -10.31 -13.25
C PHE A 52 -15.00 -9.28 -14.31
N GLY A 53 -14.48 -9.75 -15.46
CA GLY A 53 -14.36 -8.97 -16.70
C GLY A 53 -13.79 -7.55 -16.54
N THR A 54 -14.65 -6.54 -16.76
CA THR A 54 -14.29 -5.11 -16.75
C THR A 54 -14.45 -4.44 -15.39
N ALA A 55 -14.76 -5.19 -14.33
CA ALA A 55 -14.94 -4.64 -13.00
C ALA A 55 -13.65 -3.96 -12.51
N ALA A 56 -13.81 -2.80 -11.87
CA ALA A 56 -12.75 -2.12 -11.17
C ALA A 56 -12.49 -2.81 -9.83
N ILE A 57 -11.25 -3.22 -9.60
CA ILE A 57 -10.78 -3.85 -8.37
C ILE A 57 -10.25 -2.75 -7.47
N TRP A 58 -10.87 -2.61 -6.30
CA TRP A 58 -10.51 -1.63 -5.28
C TRP A 58 -10.01 -2.33 -4.03
N LEU A 59 -9.06 -1.70 -3.34
CA LEU A 59 -8.63 -2.10 -2.01
C LEU A 59 -9.38 -1.27 -0.97
N VAL A 60 -10.08 -1.93 -0.06
CA VAL A 60 -10.60 -1.33 1.17
C VAL A 60 -9.53 -1.45 2.25
N VAL A 61 -9.23 -0.35 2.92
CA VAL A 61 -8.33 -0.31 4.08
C VAL A 61 -9.09 0.26 5.28
N ALA A 62 -9.14 -0.48 6.37
CA ALA A 62 -9.99 -0.18 7.52
C ALA A 62 -9.30 -0.45 8.87
N LEU A 63 -9.81 0.16 9.94
CA LEU A 63 -9.40 -0.13 11.33
C LEU A 63 -10.22 -1.24 11.99
N ASP A 64 -11.24 -1.75 11.32
CA ASP A 64 -11.99 -2.93 11.72
C ASP A 64 -12.55 -3.64 10.47
N LYS A 65 -13.40 -4.66 10.67
CA LYS A 65 -14.02 -5.43 9.59
C LYS A 65 -15.42 -4.94 9.21
N ALA A 66 -15.86 -3.80 9.76
CA ALA A 66 -17.17 -3.21 9.50
C ALA A 66 -17.04 -2.20 8.36
N PHE A 67 -17.40 -2.64 7.15
CA PHE A 67 -17.44 -1.79 5.97
C PHE A 67 -18.73 -2.01 5.19
N ASN A 68 -19.37 -0.93 4.77
CA ASN A 68 -20.52 -0.99 3.88
C ASN A 68 -20.02 -1.19 2.44
N ASN A 69 -20.19 -2.38 1.87
CA ASN A 69 -19.74 -2.69 0.51
C ASN A 69 -20.45 -1.87 -0.58
N SER A 70 -21.61 -1.28 -0.26
CA SER A 70 -22.33 -0.39 -1.18
C SER A 70 -21.79 1.05 -1.16
N ALA A 71 -20.79 1.35 -0.32
CA ALA A 71 -20.16 2.66 -0.32
C ALA A 71 -19.40 2.89 -1.62
N ALA A 72 -19.72 3.99 -2.31
CA ALA A 72 -19.09 4.31 -3.58
C ALA A 72 -17.61 4.70 -3.38
N PRO A 73 -16.70 4.20 -4.23
CA PRO A 73 -15.29 4.58 -4.18
C PRO A 73 -15.12 6.05 -4.59
N ALA A 74 -14.00 6.64 -4.18
CA ALA A 74 -13.65 8.03 -4.53
C ALA A 74 -14.72 9.06 -4.13
N THR A 75 -15.41 8.82 -3.01
CA THR A 75 -16.35 9.77 -2.39
C THR A 75 -15.86 10.19 -1.01
N ALA A 76 -16.52 11.17 -0.38
CA ALA A 76 -16.17 11.60 0.97
C ALA A 76 -16.29 10.48 2.02
N GLU A 77 -17.19 9.52 1.82
CA GLU A 77 -17.40 8.36 2.72
C GLU A 77 -16.26 7.34 2.68
N THR A 78 -15.49 7.34 1.59
CA THR A 78 -14.38 6.40 1.35
C THR A 78 -13.06 7.10 1.07
N ALA A 79 -12.95 8.39 1.44
CA ALA A 79 -11.79 9.23 1.17
C ALA A 79 -10.66 9.00 2.17
N PHE A 80 -9.42 8.95 1.68
CA PHE A 80 -8.22 8.83 2.51
C PHE A 80 -8.09 9.98 3.53
N GLN A 81 -8.44 11.21 3.16
CA GLN A 81 -8.26 12.40 4.00
C GLN A 81 -9.12 12.36 5.26
N GLY A 82 -10.23 11.62 5.25
CA GLY A 82 -11.05 11.40 6.44
C GLY A 82 -10.54 10.25 7.31
N PHE A 83 -9.65 9.41 6.81
CA PHE A 83 -9.19 8.21 7.51
C PHE A 83 -8.03 8.54 8.48
N PRO A 84 -8.07 8.08 9.74
CA PRO A 84 -9.08 7.23 10.38
C PRO A 84 -10.08 8.05 11.22
N GLY A 85 -10.09 9.38 11.09
CA GLY A 85 -10.81 10.28 11.98
C GLY A 85 -12.31 10.32 11.69
N SER A 86 -12.70 10.89 10.56
CA SER A 86 -14.11 11.06 10.18
C SER A 86 -14.69 9.85 9.45
N VAL A 87 -13.85 9.00 8.84
CA VAL A 87 -14.28 7.74 8.21
C VAL A 87 -13.45 6.55 8.75
N PRO A 88 -14.09 5.40 9.02
CA PRO A 88 -13.42 4.22 9.60
C PRO A 88 -12.64 3.39 8.57
N ALA A 89 -12.84 3.66 7.28
CA ALA A 89 -12.21 2.98 6.16
C ALA A 89 -12.11 3.91 4.95
N TYR A 90 -11.18 3.63 4.05
CA TYR A 90 -11.06 4.30 2.76
C TYR A 90 -10.84 3.29 1.63
N MET A 91 -11.12 3.71 0.40
CA MET A 91 -10.93 2.89 -0.80
C MET A 91 -9.82 3.48 -1.67
N THR A 92 -8.91 2.63 -2.14
CA THR A 92 -7.77 3.03 -2.95
C THR A 92 -7.39 1.96 -3.97
N LEU A 93 -6.33 2.22 -4.74
CA LEU A 93 -5.71 1.28 -5.68
C LEU A 93 -6.70 0.73 -6.73
N ASN A 94 -7.47 1.65 -7.34
CA ASN A 94 -8.35 1.35 -8.47
C ASN A 94 -7.56 0.69 -9.60
N ALA A 95 -7.81 -0.59 -9.82
CA ALA A 95 -7.12 -1.42 -10.79
C ALA A 95 -8.14 -2.20 -11.64
N THR A 96 -7.67 -2.73 -12.76
CA THR A 96 -8.40 -3.67 -13.61
C THR A 96 -7.66 -5.01 -13.63
N LEU A 97 -8.28 -6.05 -14.19
CA LEU A 97 -7.62 -7.34 -14.40
C LEU A 97 -6.29 -7.22 -15.16
N ALA A 98 -6.18 -6.27 -16.09
CA ALA A 98 -4.95 -6.02 -16.84
C ALA A 98 -3.77 -5.58 -15.95
N ASN A 99 -4.04 -5.00 -14.77
CA ASN A 99 -3.00 -4.66 -13.80
C ASN A 99 -2.49 -5.87 -13.01
N TYR A 100 -3.24 -6.98 -13.01
CA TYR A 100 -2.93 -8.21 -12.27
C TYR A 100 -2.90 -9.44 -13.21
N PRO A 101 -2.02 -9.49 -14.23
CA PRO A 101 -2.02 -10.58 -15.19
C PRO A 101 -1.86 -11.96 -14.53
N CYS A 102 -2.53 -12.97 -15.06
CA CYS A 102 -2.45 -14.35 -14.59
C CYS A 102 -1.94 -15.24 -15.74
N PRO A 103 -0.82 -16.00 -15.56
CA PRO A 103 0.00 -16.11 -14.36
C PRO A 103 0.89 -14.87 -14.13
N LYS A 104 1.52 -14.81 -12.95
CA LYS A 104 2.55 -13.81 -12.65
C LYS A 104 3.68 -13.85 -13.69
N PRO A 105 4.09 -12.71 -14.29
CA PRO A 105 5.24 -12.65 -15.18
C PRO A 105 6.52 -13.13 -14.49
N ALA A 106 7.31 -13.94 -15.19
CA ALA A 106 8.57 -14.45 -14.68
C ALA A 106 9.61 -13.31 -14.56
N GLY A 107 10.36 -13.30 -13.45
CA GLY A 107 11.42 -12.31 -13.21
C GLY A 107 10.96 -10.98 -12.60
N ASP A 108 9.66 -10.68 -12.62
CA ASP A 108 9.15 -9.41 -12.10
C ASP A 108 8.86 -9.44 -10.59
N ILE A 109 9.24 -8.36 -9.91
CA ILE A 109 8.82 -8.08 -8.54
C ILE A 109 7.45 -7.39 -8.60
N THR A 110 6.39 -8.19 -8.53
CA THR A 110 5.01 -7.71 -8.61
C THR A 110 4.39 -7.65 -7.22
N VAL A 111 4.19 -6.45 -6.69
CA VAL A 111 3.61 -6.26 -5.37
C VAL A 111 2.61 -5.11 -5.35
N LEU A 112 1.77 -5.08 -4.32
CA LEU A 112 0.81 -4.00 -4.09
C LEU A 112 1.18 -3.26 -2.79
N ARG A 113 1.82 -2.09 -2.92
CA ARG A 113 2.21 -1.28 -1.75
C ARG A 113 1.05 -0.36 -1.34
N VAL A 114 0.60 -0.49 -0.11
CA VAL A 114 -0.40 0.37 0.51
C VAL A 114 0.31 1.52 1.23
N GLY A 115 -0.17 2.74 1.03
CA GLY A 115 0.33 3.96 1.63
C GLY A 115 1.48 4.67 0.89
N SER A 116 1.66 4.43 -0.40
CA SER A 116 2.82 4.91 -1.16
C SER A 116 2.69 6.33 -1.75
N GLU A 117 1.51 6.93 -1.75
CA GLU A 117 1.25 8.21 -2.43
C GLU A 117 1.24 9.39 -1.47
N SER A 118 2.42 9.90 -1.09
CA SER A 118 2.53 11.07 -0.21
C SER A 118 2.02 12.37 -0.85
N SER A 119 2.09 12.49 -2.18
CA SER A 119 1.76 13.73 -2.90
C SER A 119 0.28 14.09 -2.87
N CYS A 120 -0.63 13.11 -2.73
CA CYS A 120 -2.07 13.35 -2.66
C CYS A 120 -2.63 13.31 -1.23
N ALA A 121 -1.78 13.12 -0.22
CA ALA A 121 -2.24 12.90 1.16
C ALA A 121 -3.11 14.05 1.70
N GLN A 122 -2.92 15.27 1.20
CA GLN A 122 -3.69 16.46 1.56
C GLN A 122 -4.59 16.98 0.42
N ASP A 123 -4.66 16.25 -0.70
CA ASP A 123 -5.42 16.64 -1.88
C ASP A 123 -6.84 16.06 -1.84
N ALA A 124 -7.80 16.85 -1.35
CA ALA A 124 -9.20 16.44 -1.27
C ALA A 124 -9.86 16.22 -2.65
N ALA A 125 -9.26 16.71 -3.75
CA ALA A 125 -9.74 16.40 -5.10
C ALA A 125 -9.37 14.97 -5.54
N ARG A 126 -8.51 14.28 -4.77
CA ARG A 126 -8.10 12.88 -4.96
C ARG A 126 -8.50 12.02 -3.75
N PRO A 127 -9.80 11.75 -3.55
CA PRO A 127 -10.28 10.99 -2.38
C PRO A 127 -9.75 9.55 -2.33
N SER A 128 -9.49 8.93 -3.48
CA SER A 128 -8.96 7.56 -3.59
C SER A 128 -7.45 7.42 -3.35
N CYS A 129 -6.80 8.47 -2.83
CA CYS A 129 -5.36 8.51 -2.58
C CYS A 129 -4.87 7.26 -1.80
N ASN A 130 -3.81 6.62 -2.28
CA ASN A 130 -3.10 5.57 -1.54
C ASN A 130 -2.11 6.21 -0.55
N GLY A 131 -2.63 7.10 0.31
CA GLY A 131 -1.81 7.96 1.15
C GLY A 131 -1.15 7.24 2.33
N PRO A 132 -0.04 7.79 2.88
CA PRO A 132 0.69 7.15 3.98
C PRO A 132 -0.19 6.88 5.19
N LEU A 133 -0.12 5.66 5.72
CA LEU A 133 -0.96 5.24 6.83
C LEU A 133 -0.61 6.01 8.12
N PRO A 134 -1.61 6.44 8.89
CA PRO A 134 -1.45 7.45 9.96
C PRO A 134 -0.84 6.92 11.26
N GLY A 135 -0.76 5.61 11.47
CA GLY A 135 -0.32 5.04 12.74
C GLY A 135 -0.01 3.54 12.68
N PRO A 136 0.22 2.88 13.82
CA PRO A 136 0.64 1.48 13.87
C PRO A 136 -0.46 0.47 13.49
N GLY A 137 -1.73 0.88 13.37
CA GLY A 137 -2.86 -0.02 13.17
C GLY A 137 -3.40 -0.58 14.49
N PRO A 138 -4.05 -1.77 14.49
CA PRO A 138 -4.12 -2.73 13.38
C PRO A 138 -4.94 -2.25 12.17
N TYR A 139 -4.52 -2.68 10.97
CA TYR A 139 -5.24 -2.48 9.72
C TYR A 139 -5.81 -3.81 9.20
N TRP A 140 -7.00 -3.75 8.63
CA TRP A 140 -7.61 -4.84 7.87
C TRP A 140 -7.84 -4.39 6.44
N VAL A 141 -7.69 -5.34 5.52
CA VAL A 141 -7.89 -5.09 4.09
C VAL A 141 -8.72 -6.17 3.43
N LYS A 142 -9.45 -5.78 2.40
CA LYS A 142 -10.11 -6.68 1.45
C LYS A 142 -10.17 -6.04 0.08
N PHE A 143 -10.33 -6.86 -0.95
CA PHE A 143 -10.59 -6.36 -2.29
C PHE A 143 -12.10 -6.42 -2.59
N LEU A 144 -12.58 -5.39 -3.29
CA LEU A 144 -13.92 -5.32 -3.85
C LEU A 144 -13.81 -5.15 -5.37
N ALA A 145 -14.60 -5.91 -6.12
CA ALA A 145 -14.80 -5.68 -7.55
C ALA A 145 -16.10 -4.91 -7.75
N LEU A 146 -16.04 -3.82 -8.53
CA LEU A 146 -17.16 -2.95 -8.80
C LEU A 146 -17.39 -2.77 -10.30
N GLU A 147 -18.63 -2.91 -10.75
CA GLU A 147 -19.07 -2.48 -12.08
C GLU A 147 -19.68 -1.08 -11.96
N GLY A 148 -18.90 -0.06 -12.31
CA GLY A 148 -19.22 1.32 -11.94
C GLY A 148 -19.12 1.50 -10.42
N SER A 149 -20.25 1.76 -9.77
CA SER A 149 -20.35 1.87 -8.30
C SER A 149 -21.01 0.65 -7.65
N GLU A 150 -21.47 -0.33 -8.43
CA GLU A 150 -22.17 -1.50 -7.91
C GLU A 150 -21.15 -2.60 -7.54
N PRO A 151 -21.14 -3.08 -6.29
CA PRO A 151 -20.25 -4.17 -5.88
C PRO A 151 -20.74 -5.50 -6.46
N VAL A 152 -19.87 -6.18 -7.21
CA VAL A 152 -20.17 -7.48 -7.83
C VAL A 152 -19.45 -8.64 -7.16
N ALA A 153 -18.29 -8.39 -6.53
CA ALA A 153 -17.53 -9.40 -5.79
C ALA A 153 -16.76 -8.83 -4.61
N GLU A 154 -16.47 -9.67 -3.62
CA GLU A 154 -15.58 -9.35 -2.51
C GLU A 154 -14.67 -10.52 -2.12
N THR A 155 -13.49 -10.22 -1.58
CA THR A 155 -12.64 -11.21 -0.91
C THR A 155 -12.95 -11.29 0.58
N ALA A 156 -12.42 -12.31 1.26
CA ALA A 156 -12.35 -12.28 2.71
C ALA A 156 -11.49 -11.10 3.20
N TRP A 157 -11.71 -10.68 4.45
CA TRP A 157 -10.81 -9.77 5.15
C TRP A 157 -9.48 -10.46 5.46
N SER A 158 -8.38 -9.71 5.37
CA SER A 158 -7.07 -10.15 5.84
C SER A 158 -7.04 -10.44 7.35
N GLY A 159 -5.91 -11.00 7.80
CA GLY A 159 -5.50 -10.86 9.20
C GLY A 159 -5.15 -9.40 9.55
N PRO A 160 -5.06 -9.05 10.84
CA PRO A 160 -4.64 -7.72 11.26
C PRO A 160 -3.19 -7.45 10.83
N ILE A 161 -2.93 -6.26 10.30
CA ILE A 161 -1.60 -5.81 9.88
C ILE A 161 -1.14 -4.69 10.82
N MET A 162 -0.01 -4.90 11.48
CA MET A 162 0.62 -3.92 12.36
C MET A 162 1.79 -3.24 11.66
N LEU A 163 1.84 -1.92 11.68
CA LEU A 163 2.97 -1.15 11.17
C LEU A 163 4.07 -1.00 12.22
N ARG A 164 5.26 -0.63 11.75
CA ARG A 164 6.39 -0.36 12.64
C ARG A 164 6.21 0.99 13.32
N THR A 165 6.42 1.06 14.63
CA THR A 165 6.46 2.36 15.30
C THR A 165 7.80 3.06 15.01
N ALA A 166 7.74 4.24 14.40
CA ALA A 166 8.93 5.09 14.26
C ALA A 166 9.37 5.59 15.65
N LYS A 167 10.68 5.57 15.93
CA LYS A 167 11.22 6.23 17.11
C LYS A 167 11.17 7.75 16.91
N ALA A 168 10.82 8.48 17.97
CA ALA A 168 10.90 9.93 17.96
C ALA A 168 12.35 10.36 17.65
N PRO A 169 12.58 11.33 16.75
CA PRO A 169 13.93 11.81 16.46
C PRO A 169 14.69 12.24 17.71
N SER A 170 13.98 12.81 18.70
CA SER A 170 14.52 13.24 20.00
C SER A 170 14.94 12.09 20.91
N SER A 171 14.48 10.85 20.68
CA SER A 171 14.87 9.66 21.44
C SER A 171 16.00 8.88 20.78
N ILE A 172 16.49 9.34 19.62
CA ILE A 172 17.69 8.79 18.98
C ILE A 172 18.89 9.32 19.78
N PRO A 173 19.67 8.45 20.43
CA PRO A 173 20.85 8.88 21.17
C PRO A 173 21.80 9.59 20.19
N THR A 174 22.08 10.86 20.45
CA THR A 174 23.12 11.61 19.73
C THR A 174 24.53 11.22 20.20
N SER A 175 24.64 10.38 21.23
CA SER A 175 25.87 9.83 21.82
C SER A 175 26.55 8.77 20.96
N GLY A 176 26.45 8.90 19.64
CA GLY A 176 27.16 8.12 18.63
C GLY A 176 28.02 8.99 17.72
N ARG A 177 28.39 10.21 18.13
CA ARG A 177 29.41 11.02 17.44
C ARG A 177 30.83 10.60 17.83
N GLY A 178 31.06 9.30 17.95
CA GLY A 178 32.40 8.77 17.71
C GLY A 178 32.70 9.00 16.24
N HIS A 179 33.86 9.57 15.91
CA HIS A 179 34.29 9.76 14.53
C HIS A 179 34.00 8.48 13.74
N SER A 180 33.17 8.59 12.69
CA SER A 180 32.88 7.45 11.81
C SER A 180 34.19 6.79 11.44
N ALA A 181 34.29 5.46 11.49
CA ALA A 181 35.50 4.75 11.06
C ALA A 181 35.96 5.20 9.67
N GLY A 182 35.03 5.59 8.80
CA GLY A 182 35.32 6.21 7.50
C GLY A 182 36.00 7.58 7.61
N MET A 183 35.57 8.44 8.54
CA MET A 183 36.23 9.72 8.81
C MET A 183 37.66 9.52 9.32
N ILE A 184 37.88 8.56 10.24
CA ILE A 184 39.22 8.22 10.75
C ILE A 184 40.09 7.66 9.61
N ALA A 185 39.56 6.75 8.79
CA ALA A 185 40.29 6.19 7.65
C ALA A 185 40.69 7.29 6.64
N ILE A 186 39.77 8.19 6.30
CA ILE A 186 40.03 9.28 5.36
C ILE A 186 41.09 10.23 5.92
N THR A 187 40.99 10.67 7.17
CA THR A 187 41.99 11.59 7.76
C THR A 187 43.37 10.94 7.86
N THR A 188 43.44 9.65 8.18
CA THR A 188 44.69 8.89 8.24
C THR A 188 45.35 8.79 6.86
N ILE A 189 44.58 8.41 5.82
CA ILE A 189 45.06 8.32 4.44
C ILE A 189 45.56 9.69 3.95
N LEU A 190 44.76 10.75 4.16
CA LEU A 190 45.15 12.10 3.74
C LEU A 190 46.43 12.56 4.43
N SER A 191 46.57 12.27 5.73
CA SER A 191 47.77 12.64 6.51
C SER A 191 49.01 11.91 6.01
N ILE A 192 48.90 10.61 5.68
CA ILE A 192 50.00 9.82 5.12
C ILE A 192 50.39 10.34 3.74
N LEU A 193 49.42 10.54 2.85
CA LEU A 193 49.67 11.05 1.50
C LEU A 193 50.31 12.44 1.53
N PHE A 194 49.87 13.31 2.45
CA PHE A 194 50.46 14.64 2.64
C PHE A 194 51.92 14.56 3.12
N ALA A 195 52.22 13.68 4.08
CA ALA A 195 53.59 13.47 4.55
C ALA A 195 54.51 12.93 3.45
N ILE A 196 54.02 11.98 2.63
CA ILE A 196 54.76 11.45 1.47
C ILE A 196 55.04 12.57 0.46
N LEU A 197 54.03 13.38 0.14
CA LEU A 197 54.17 14.52 -0.77
C LEU A 197 55.23 15.52 -0.27
N LEU A 198 55.20 15.85 1.03
CA LEU A 198 56.15 16.79 1.63
C LEU A 198 57.58 16.23 1.58
N ALA A 199 57.76 14.94 1.91
CA ALA A 199 59.07 14.29 1.85
C ALA A 199 59.63 14.24 0.42
N ALA A 200 58.79 13.96 -0.58
CA ALA A 200 59.19 13.98 -1.98
C ALA A 200 59.61 15.39 -2.44
N LEU A 201 58.88 16.43 -2.02
CA LEU A 201 59.23 17.82 -2.35
C LEU A 201 60.57 18.22 -1.71
N LEU A 202 60.82 17.84 -0.46
CA LEU A 202 62.08 18.10 0.24
C LEU A 202 63.27 17.35 -0.39
N ALA A 203 63.07 16.12 -0.86
CA ALA A 203 64.12 15.35 -1.54
C ALA A 203 64.50 15.92 -2.92
N MET A 204 63.64 16.76 -3.51
CA MET A 204 63.86 17.42 -4.79
C MET A 204 64.46 18.84 -4.65
N LEU A 205 64.66 19.33 -3.43
CA LEU A 205 65.27 20.62 -3.10
C LEU A 205 66.77 20.45 -2.84
#